data_AF-A0A2K5APS9-F1
#
_entry.id   AF-A0A2K5APS9-F1
#
_cell.length_a   1.000
_cell.length_b   1.000
_cell.length_c   1.000
_cell.angle_alpha   90.00
_cell.angle_beta   90.00
_cell.angle_gamma   90.00
#
_symmetry.space_group_name_H-M   'P 1'
#
loop_
_entity.id
_entity.type
_entity.pdbx_description
1 polymer ?
#
loop_
_entity_poly.entity_id
_entity_poly.type
_entity_poly.pdbx_seq_one_letter_code
_entity_poly.pdbx_strand_id
1 'polypeptide(L)'
;MNVLKWRPRRNSRLVEKVITCIGTDSKSKEDLIKLFNDVHKLTVIMNRLKRDNIICSSINYPCRYSLTQYGRWLFICYMLNIRPVQLVILALLYNNYNRSIYKGLEWIVPVIKHEIIKLLSSFNYDDEYAWKQVKILCKRGLCRYYGREGIVLEPSTYYMLREWHHEIYALYEHLRSVNRYEVCI
;
A
#
# COMPACT_ATOMS: atom_id res chain seq x y z
N MET A 1 13.13 5.46 13.35
CA MET A 1 12.47 4.94 12.13
C MET A 1 11.30 5.85 11.78
N ASN A 2 11.32 6.55 10.64
CA ASN A 2 10.22 7.41 10.21
C ASN A 2 9.11 6.55 9.59
N VAL A 3 8.36 5.88 10.46
CA VAL A 3 7.35 4.91 10.07
C VAL A 3 6.14 5.65 9.50
N LEU A 4 5.92 5.49 8.20
CA LEU A 4 4.68 5.83 7.49
C LEU A 4 4.28 7.32 7.32
N LYS A 5 5.21 8.28 7.20
CA LYS A 5 4.90 9.64 6.72
C LYS A 5 4.73 9.70 5.18
N TRP A 6 3.76 8.96 4.64
CA TRP A 6 3.56 8.84 3.20
C TRP A 6 2.68 9.97 2.69
N ARG A 7 3.28 11.14 2.48
CA ARG A 7 2.62 12.23 1.76
C ARG A 7 3.63 12.98 0.89
N PRO A 8 3.62 12.80 -0.43
CA PRO A 8 4.18 13.79 -1.33
C PRO A 8 3.20 15.00 -1.34
N ARG A 9 3.30 15.88 -0.33
CA ARG A 9 2.39 17.05 -0.18
C ARG A 9 2.62 18.17 -1.23
N ARG A 10 3.65 18.08 -2.08
CA ARG A 10 3.93 19.04 -3.17
C ARG A 10 4.26 18.28 -4.45
N ASN A 11 3.60 18.65 -5.56
CA ASN A 11 3.62 17.98 -6.88
C ASN A 11 2.91 16.62 -6.96
N SER A 12 1.81 16.42 -6.22
CA SER A 12 1.10 15.14 -6.11
C SER A 12 0.72 14.53 -7.48
N ARG A 13 0.16 15.34 -8.39
CA ARG A 13 -0.23 14.86 -9.73
C ARG A 13 0.95 14.40 -10.59
N LEU A 14 2.10 15.06 -10.49
CA LEU A 14 3.27 14.69 -11.31
C LEU A 14 3.96 13.45 -10.74
N VAL A 15 4.07 13.36 -9.42
CA VAL A 15 4.56 12.15 -8.73
C VAL A 15 3.66 10.95 -9.05
N GLU A 16 2.34 11.14 -8.96
CA GLU A 16 1.36 10.13 -9.33
C GLU A 16 1.52 9.71 -10.79
N LYS A 17 1.61 10.64 -11.74
CA LYS A 17 1.86 10.35 -13.17
C LYS A 17 3.14 9.54 -13.41
N VAL A 18 4.23 9.85 -12.70
CA VAL A 18 5.48 9.08 -12.82
C VAL A 18 5.28 7.66 -12.28
N ILE A 19 4.70 7.53 -11.08
CA ILE A 19 4.50 6.22 -10.44
C ILE A 19 3.55 5.34 -11.26
N THR A 20 2.47 5.91 -11.80
CA THR A 20 1.52 5.19 -12.66
C THR A 20 2.08 4.87 -14.03
N CYS A 21 2.93 5.74 -14.59
CA CYS A 21 3.63 5.44 -15.84
C CYS A 21 4.58 4.25 -15.70
N ILE A 22 5.39 4.23 -14.64
CA ILE A 22 6.29 3.12 -14.37
C ILE A 22 5.44 1.86 -14.11
N GLY A 23 4.49 1.96 -13.18
CA GLY A 23 3.59 0.86 -12.85
C GLY A 23 4.38 -0.37 -12.40
N THR A 24 4.02 -1.53 -12.95
CA THR A 24 4.69 -2.81 -12.67
C THR A 24 5.98 -3.02 -13.46
N ASP A 25 6.18 -2.27 -14.54
CA ASP A 25 7.26 -2.51 -15.50
C ASP A 25 8.37 -1.47 -15.38
N SER A 26 9.57 -1.83 -15.84
CA SER A 26 10.63 -0.84 -16.00
C SER A 26 10.37 0.05 -17.23
N LYS A 27 10.59 1.35 -17.13
CA LYS A 27 10.40 2.33 -18.22
C LYS A 27 11.69 3.06 -18.55
N SER A 28 11.90 3.38 -19.82
CA SER A 28 13.04 4.18 -20.25
C SER A 28 12.86 5.66 -19.85
N LYS A 29 13.95 6.44 -19.90
CA LYS A 29 13.85 7.89 -19.68
C LYS A 29 12.98 8.54 -20.76
N GLU A 30 13.08 8.02 -21.99
CA GLU A 30 12.37 8.49 -23.17
C GLU A 30 10.86 8.28 -23.03
N ASP A 31 10.43 7.13 -22.50
CA ASP A 31 9.01 6.85 -22.20
C ASP A 31 8.45 7.84 -21.19
N LEU A 32 9.24 8.17 -20.17
CA LEU A 32 8.85 9.15 -19.17
C LEU A 32 8.77 10.55 -19.79
N ILE A 33 9.78 10.99 -20.56
CA ILE A 33 9.79 12.31 -21.20
C ILE A 33 8.54 12.54 -22.07
N LYS A 34 8.06 11.52 -22.79
CA LYS A 34 6.83 11.63 -23.60
C LYS A 34 5.59 12.05 -22.80
N LEU A 35 5.59 11.83 -21.48
CA LEU A 35 4.48 12.19 -20.60
C LEU A 35 4.60 13.60 -20.00
N PHE A 36 5.74 14.28 -20.18
CA PHE A 36 6.02 15.57 -19.57
C PHE A 36 6.48 16.60 -20.62
N ASN A 37 5.75 17.72 -20.69
CA ASN A 37 6.14 18.88 -21.51
C ASN A 37 7.37 19.63 -20.96
N ASP A 38 7.88 19.26 -19.78
CA ASP A 38 8.96 19.95 -19.06
C ASP A 38 9.98 18.95 -18.51
N VAL A 39 11.08 18.78 -19.26
CA VAL A 39 12.15 17.82 -18.95
C VAL A 39 12.90 18.19 -17.66
N HIS A 40 13.00 19.49 -17.35
CA HIS A 40 13.67 19.95 -16.13
C HIS A 40 12.86 19.56 -14.90
N LYS A 41 11.54 19.80 -14.90
CA LYS A 41 10.64 19.35 -13.83
C LYS A 41 10.65 17.83 -13.66
N LEU A 42 10.63 17.06 -14.75
CA LEU A 42 10.74 15.60 -14.69
C LEU A 42 12.03 15.17 -13.98
N THR A 43 13.17 15.75 -14.36
CA THR A 43 14.48 15.40 -13.77
C THR A 43 14.50 15.67 -12.26
N VAL A 44 13.99 16.82 -11.82
CA VAL A 44 13.88 17.16 -10.39
C VAL A 44 13.00 16.15 -9.64
N ILE A 45 11.87 15.75 -10.23
CA ILE A 45 10.96 14.76 -9.62
C ILE A 45 11.62 13.38 -9.56
N MET A 46 12.25 12.92 -10.64
CA MET A 46 12.94 11.63 -10.67
C MET A 46 14.05 11.55 -9.62
N ASN A 47 14.87 12.60 -9.50
CA ASN A 47 15.91 12.66 -8.48
C ASN A 47 15.33 12.66 -7.06
N ARG A 48 14.17 13.29 -6.85
CA ARG A 48 13.46 13.23 -5.58
C ARG A 48 12.92 11.82 -5.30
N LEU A 49 12.27 11.19 -6.25
CA LEU A 49 11.72 9.83 -6.09
C LEU A 49 12.83 8.79 -5.84
N LYS A 50 14.01 8.95 -6.45
CA LYS A 50 15.20 8.15 -6.15
C LYS A 50 15.67 8.35 -4.71
N ARG A 51 15.80 9.61 -4.29
CA ARG A 51 16.21 9.97 -2.92
C ARG A 51 15.24 9.43 -1.86
N ASP A 52 13.95 9.47 -2.17
CA ASP A 52 12.87 8.96 -1.31
C ASP A 52 12.73 7.42 -1.40
N ASN A 53 13.63 6.74 -2.14
CA ASN A 53 13.64 5.29 -2.36
C ASN A 53 12.33 4.72 -2.95
N ILE A 54 11.63 5.52 -3.77
CA ILE A 54 10.39 5.13 -4.44
C ILE A 54 10.69 4.44 -5.79
N ILE A 55 11.70 4.94 -6.48
CA ILE A 55 12.15 4.38 -7.76
C ILE A 55 13.65 4.05 -7.70
N CYS A 56 14.06 3.04 -8.44
CA CYS A 56 15.45 2.74 -8.73
C CYS A 56 15.71 2.83 -10.23
N SER A 57 16.98 2.86 -10.63
CA SER A 57 17.38 2.82 -12.03
C SER A 57 18.39 1.71 -12.28
N SER A 58 18.31 1.06 -13.44
CA SER A 58 19.33 0.12 -13.88
C SER A 58 20.64 0.84 -14.15
N ILE A 59 21.76 0.18 -13.83
CA ILE A 59 23.10 0.66 -14.17
C ILE A 59 23.39 0.42 -15.66
N ASN A 60 22.70 -0.55 -16.26
CA ASN A 60 22.85 -0.92 -17.68
C ASN A 60 22.24 0.13 -18.62
N TYR A 61 22.85 0.28 -19.79
CA TYR A 61 22.35 1.14 -20.87
C TYR A 61 21.44 0.34 -21.81
N PRO A 62 20.25 0.85 -22.18
CA PRO A 62 19.68 2.13 -21.75
C PRO A 62 19.19 2.10 -20.30
N CYS A 63 19.39 3.21 -19.57
CA CYS A 63 18.95 3.37 -18.18
C CYS A 63 17.43 3.24 -18.08
N ARG A 64 16.95 2.19 -17.39
CA ARG A 64 15.52 1.97 -17.11
C ARG A 64 15.20 2.27 -15.66
N TYR A 65 14.01 2.77 -15.41
CA TYR A 65 13.50 3.09 -14.08
C TYR A 65 12.41 2.10 -13.69
N SER A 66 12.46 1.60 -12.47
CA SER A 66 11.43 0.71 -11.91
C SER A 66 11.03 1.16 -10.52
N LEU A 67 9.83 0.79 -10.08
CA LEU A 67 9.40 1.01 -8.71
C LEU A 67 10.17 0.07 -7.78
N THR A 68 10.66 0.62 -6.67
CA THR A 68 11.11 -0.20 -5.53
C THR A 68 9.90 -0.87 -4.88
N GLN A 69 10.13 -1.80 -3.95
CA GLN A 69 9.05 -2.39 -3.16
C GLN A 69 8.18 -1.32 -2.47
N TYR A 70 8.82 -0.30 -1.90
CA TYR A 70 8.13 0.85 -1.31
C TYR A 70 7.31 1.63 -2.35
N GLY A 71 7.88 1.84 -3.54
CA GLY A 71 7.18 2.48 -4.66
C GLY A 71 5.97 1.69 -5.15
N ARG A 72 6.03 0.36 -5.14
CA ARG A 72 4.89 -0.50 -5.52
C ARG A 72 3.73 -0.40 -4.53
N TRP A 73 4.01 -0.33 -3.23
CA TRP A 73 2.95 -0.10 -2.25
C TRP A 73 2.28 1.27 -2.43
N LEU A 74 3.07 2.30 -2.77
CA LEU A 74 2.54 3.61 -3.14
C LEU A 74 1.67 3.52 -4.40
N PHE A 75 2.13 2.80 -5.41
CA PHE A 75 1.36 2.57 -6.64
C PHE A 75 0.02 1.91 -6.36
N ILE A 76 -0.04 0.88 -5.51
CA ILE A 76 -1.30 0.27 -5.08
C ILE A 76 -2.20 1.28 -4.36
N CYS A 77 -1.64 2.12 -3.49
CA CYS A 77 -2.42 3.19 -2.85
C CYS A 77 -3.06 4.13 -3.87
N TYR A 78 -2.33 4.49 -4.93
CA TYR A 78 -2.87 5.32 -6.01
C TYR A 78 -3.96 4.60 -6.80
N MET A 79 -3.73 3.34 -7.21
CA MET A 79 -4.71 2.54 -7.94
C MET A 79 -6.03 2.37 -7.19
N LEU A 80 -5.95 2.20 -5.86
CA LEU A 80 -7.11 2.05 -5.00
C LEU A 80 -7.64 3.39 -4.47
N ASN A 81 -7.00 4.50 -4.82
CA ASN A 81 -7.27 5.83 -4.31
C ASN A 81 -7.32 5.90 -2.76
N ILE A 82 -6.51 5.08 -2.08
CA ILE A 82 -6.46 4.96 -0.62
C ILE A 82 -5.21 5.60 -0.04
N ARG A 83 -5.24 5.84 1.27
CA ARG A 83 -4.08 6.26 2.04
C ARG A 83 -3.22 5.06 2.42
N PRO A 84 -1.93 5.24 2.67
CA PRO A 84 -1.04 4.13 3.05
C PRO A 84 -1.40 3.43 4.35
N VAL A 85 -1.89 4.18 5.35
CA VAL A 85 -2.47 3.59 6.57
C VAL A 85 -3.68 2.69 6.27
N GLN A 86 -4.45 3.00 5.23
CA GLN A 86 -5.57 2.17 4.81
C GLN A 86 -5.07 0.92 4.08
N LEU A 87 -4.00 1.03 3.28
CA LEU A 87 -3.35 -0.14 2.68
C LEU A 87 -2.79 -1.10 3.74
N VAL A 88 -2.24 -0.57 4.83
CA VAL A 88 -1.78 -1.35 6.00
C VAL A 88 -2.94 -2.17 6.61
N ILE A 89 -4.09 -1.52 6.83
CA ILE A 89 -5.30 -2.21 7.32
C ILE A 89 -5.75 -3.29 6.33
N LEU A 90 -5.82 -2.95 5.04
CA LEU A 90 -6.22 -3.90 3.99
C LEU A 90 -5.26 -5.08 3.87
N ALA A 91 -3.95 -4.88 4.07
CA ALA A 91 -2.97 -5.96 4.06
C ALA A 91 -3.21 -6.94 5.21
N LEU A 92 -3.54 -6.44 6.42
CA LEU A 92 -3.90 -7.31 7.55
C LEU A 92 -5.17 -8.11 7.24
N LEU A 93 -6.23 -7.42 6.79
CA LEU A 93 -7.52 -8.05 6.46
C LEU A 93 -7.37 -9.08 5.33
N TYR A 94 -6.60 -8.76 4.29
CA TYR A 94 -6.32 -9.65 3.17
C TYR A 94 -5.59 -10.92 3.63
N ASN A 95 -4.54 -10.80 4.44
CA ASN A 95 -3.80 -11.96 4.91
C ASN A 95 -4.64 -12.88 5.79
N ASN A 96 -5.49 -12.30 6.64
CA ASN A 96 -6.43 -13.06 7.44
C ASN A 96 -7.47 -13.78 6.56
N TYR A 97 -8.09 -13.06 5.61
CA TYR A 97 -9.04 -13.64 4.65
C TYR A 97 -8.39 -14.78 3.84
N ASN A 98 -7.20 -14.54 3.28
CA ASN A 98 -6.44 -15.50 2.49
C ASN A 98 -6.16 -16.77 3.30
N ARG A 99 -5.70 -16.63 4.55
CA ARG A 99 -5.50 -17.78 5.46
C ARG A 99 -6.79 -18.56 5.72
N SER A 100 -7.93 -17.87 5.90
CA SER A 100 -9.22 -18.55 6.08
C SER A 100 -9.61 -19.37 4.85
N ILE A 101 -9.47 -18.83 3.63
CA ILE A 101 -9.73 -19.59 2.40
C ILE A 101 -8.80 -20.80 2.29
N TYR A 102 -7.48 -20.61 2.48
CA TYR A 102 -6.51 -21.69 2.34
C TYR A 102 -6.71 -22.82 3.34
N LYS A 103 -7.25 -22.52 4.53
CA LYS A 103 -7.62 -23.51 5.54
C LYS A 103 -8.97 -24.18 5.28
N GLY A 104 -9.65 -23.87 4.18
CA GLY A 104 -10.95 -24.43 3.84
C GLY A 104 -12.07 -24.02 4.82
N LEU A 105 -11.91 -22.89 5.51
CA LEU A 105 -12.93 -22.43 6.46
C LEU A 105 -14.19 -22.02 5.71
N GLU A 106 -15.34 -22.56 6.12
CA GLU A 106 -16.65 -22.17 5.61
C GLU A 106 -17.01 -20.71 5.92
N TRP A 107 -16.39 -20.14 6.96
CA TRP A 107 -16.58 -18.76 7.37
C TRP A 107 -15.23 -18.03 7.50
N ILE A 108 -15.22 -16.75 7.09
CA ILE A 108 -14.03 -15.90 7.20
C ILE A 108 -13.93 -15.36 8.62
N VAL A 109 -12.78 -15.59 9.26
CA VAL A 109 -12.52 -15.09 10.60
C VAL A 109 -12.48 -13.56 10.57
N PRO A 110 -13.21 -12.84 11.43
CA PRO A 110 -13.09 -11.39 11.51
C PRO A 110 -11.80 -10.98 12.24
N VAL A 111 -11.15 -9.93 11.77
CA VAL A 111 -10.06 -9.28 12.51
C VAL A 111 -10.67 -8.37 13.57
N ILE A 112 -10.25 -8.52 14.82
CA ILE A 112 -10.79 -7.75 15.94
C ILE A 112 -10.26 -6.31 15.87
N LYS A 113 -11.12 -5.32 16.15
CA LYS A 113 -10.77 -3.89 16.22
C LYS A 113 -9.48 -3.62 17.00
N HIS A 114 -9.29 -4.29 18.13
CA HIS A 114 -8.10 -4.11 18.97
C HIS A 114 -6.79 -4.49 18.24
N GLU A 115 -6.80 -5.51 17.38
CA GLU A 115 -5.61 -5.90 16.61
C GLU A 115 -5.19 -4.82 15.62
N ILE A 116 -6.17 -4.20 14.95
CA ILE A 116 -5.92 -3.08 14.03
C ILE A 116 -5.39 -1.87 14.80
N ILE A 117 -5.99 -1.55 15.93
CA ILE A 117 -5.54 -0.41 16.77
C ILE A 117 -4.12 -0.65 17.24
N LYS A 118 -3.85 -1.81 17.84
CA LYS A 118 -2.52 -2.15 18.34
C LYS A 118 -1.52 -2.16 17.17
N LEU A 119 -1.91 -2.60 15.96
CA LEU A 119 -1.04 -2.54 14.77
C LEU A 119 -0.71 -1.09 14.44
N LEU A 120 -1.72 -0.21 14.39
CA LEU A 120 -1.54 1.18 13.99
C LEU A 120 -0.85 2.04 15.07
N SER A 121 -1.01 1.70 16.35
CA SER A 121 -0.34 2.37 17.47
C SER A 121 1.18 2.30 17.37
N SER A 122 1.72 1.19 16.87
CA SER A 122 3.16 1.02 16.62
C SER A 122 3.72 1.99 15.58
N PHE A 123 2.84 2.57 14.74
CA PHE A 123 3.17 3.58 13.74
C PHE A 123 2.86 5.00 14.24
N ASN A 124 2.65 5.18 15.55
CA ASN A 124 2.26 6.43 16.20
C ASN A 124 0.95 7.03 15.66
N TYR A 125 0.01 6.18 15.27
CA TYR A 125 -1.36 6.60 15.04
C TYR A 125 -2.18 6.38 16.31
N ASP A 126 -2.92 7.41 16.73
CA ASP A 126 -3.89 7.26 17.81
C ASP A 126 -5.09 6.39 17.38
N ASP A 127 -5.77 5.84 18.38
CA ASP A 127 -6.91 4.93 18.22
C ASP A 127 -8.06 5.58 17.43
N GLU A 128 -8.30 6.88 17.63
CA GLU A 128 -9.37 7.62 16.95
C GLU A 128 -9.09 7.71 15.45
N TYR A 129 -7.85 8.03 15.09
CA TYR A 129 -7.38 8.11 13.71
C TYR A 129 -7.41 6.73 13.04
N ALA A 130 -6.92 5.70 13.72
CA ALA A 130 -6.98 4.30 13.25
C ALA A 130 -8.42 3.90 12.90
N TRP A 131 -9.35 4.16 13.81
CA TRP A 131 -10.76 3.85 13.61
C TRP A 131 -11.40 4.67 12.50
N LYS A 132 -11.04 5.95 12.38
CA LYS A 132 -11.47 6.80 11.28
C LYS A 132 -11.03 6.23 9.93
N GLN A 133 -9.84 5.64 9.83
CA GLN A 133 -9.40 5.00 8.58
C GLN A 133 -10.22 3.74 8.23
N VAL A 134 -10.52 2.90 9.23
CA VAL A 134 -11.41 1.73 9.05
C VAL A 134 -12.79 2.17 8.58
N LYS A 135 -13.41 3.16 9.22
CA LYS A 135 -14.71 3.69 8.81
C LYS A 135 -14.71 4.19 7.36
N ILE A 136 -13.62 4.81 6.89
CA ILE A 136 -13.50 5.25 5.50
C ILE A 136 -13.42 4.03 4.55
N LEU A 137 -12.67 2.99 4.91
CA LEU A 137 -12.63 1.74 4.13
C LEU A 137 -14.02 1.09 4.05
N CYS A 138 -14.76 1.05 5.16
CA CYS A 138 -16.12 0.54 5.18
C CYS A 138 -17.08 1.35 4.30
N LYS A 139 -17.03 2.69 4.39
CA LYS A 139 -17.85 3.57 3.54
C LYS A 139 -17.54 3.42 2.04
N ARG A 140 -16.35 2.94 1.70
CA ARG A 140 -15.93 2.68 0.32
C ARG A 140 -16.25 1.26 -0.15
N GLY A 141 -16.87 0.43 0.69
CA GLY A 141 -17.16 -0.97 0.36
C GLY A 141 -15.91 -1.82 0.21
N LEU A 142 -14.80 -1.48 0.89
CA LEU A 142 -13.56 -2.26 0.86
C LEU A 142 -13.50 -3.31 1.99
N CYS A 143 -14.20 -3.06 3.09
CA CYS A 143 -14.37 -3.99 4.21
C CYS A 143 -15.71 -3.75 4.89
N ARG A 144 -16.17 -4.69 5.71
CA ARG A 144 -17.42 -4.58 6.47
C ARG A 144 -17.22 -4.90 7.94
N TYR A 145 -18.10 -4.32 8.74
CA TYR A 145 -18.24 -4.74 10.14
C TYR A 145 -18.96 -6.07 10.21
N TYR A 146 -18.44 -6.92 11.09
CA TYR A 146 -19.04 -8.19 11.47
C TYR A 146 -19.18 -8.20 12.99
N GLY A 147 -20.42 -8.25 13.48
CA GLY A 147 -20.72 -7.98 14.89
C GLY A 147 -20.36 -6.53 15.29
N ARG A 148 -20.11 -6.30 16.59
CA ARG A 148 -19.78 -4.96 17.11
C ARG A 148 -18.30 -4.57 16.95
N GLU A 149 -17.39 -5.54 16.81
CA GLU A 149 -15.94 -5.29 16.88
C GLU A 149 -15.11 -5.96 15.77
N GLY A 150 -15.70 -6.87 15.01
CA GLY A 150 -15.01 -7.61 13.95
C GLY A 150 -15.03 -6.87 12.61
N ILE A 151 -13.95 -6.99 11.84
CA ILE A 151 -13.83 -6.42 10.49
C ILE A 151 -13.39 -7.52 9.53
N VAL A 152 -14.09 -7.60 8.40
CA VAL A 152 -13.82 -8.58 7.34
C VAL A 152 -13.59 -7.84 6.02
N LEU A 153 -12.65 -8.32 5.21
CA LEU A 153 -12.45 -7.82 3.85
C LEU A 153 -13.66 -8.14 2.98
N GLU A 154 -14.09 -7.22 2.13
CA GLU A 154 -15.13 -7.54 1.15
C GLU A 154 -14.58 -8.54 0.10
N PRO A 155 -15.36 -9.54 -0.35
CA PRO A 155 -14.89 -10.52 -1.34
C PRO A 155 -14.37 -9.88 -2.63
N SER A 156 -15.05 -8.83 -3.12
CA SER A 156 -14.60 -8.05 -4.29
C SER A 156 -13.22 -7.41 -4.07
N THR A 157 -12.98 -6.92 -2.85
CA THR A 157 -11.69 -6.33 -2.47
C THR A 157 -10.62 -7.40 -2.32
N TYR A 158 -10.97 -8.61 -1.85
CA TYR A 158 -10.06 -9.75 -1.83
C TYR A 158 -9.56 -10.08 -3.24
N TYR A 159 -10.44 -10.23 -4.24
CA TYR A 159 -10.03 -10.53 -5.61
C TYR A 159 -9.14 -9.44 -6.20
N MET A 160 -9.50 -8.17 -5.98
CA MET A 160 -8.69 -7.03 -6.41
C MET A 160 -7.29 -7.03 -5.76
N LEU A 161 -7.18 -7.32 -4.46
CA LEU A 161 -5.90 -7.38 -3.77
C LEU A 161 -5.09 -8.64 -4.13
N ARG A 162 -5.75 -9.71 -4.56
CA ARG A 162 -5.11 -10.96 -5.00
C ARG A 162 -4.24 -10.75 -6.24
N GLU A 163 -4.61 -9.83 -7.14
CA GLU A 163 -3.76 -9.41 -8.27
C GLU A 163 -2.42 -8.82 -7.81
N TRP A 164 -2.36 -8.31 -6.57
CA TRP A 164 -1.18 -7.73 -5.94
C TRP A 164 -0.67 -8.60 -4.79
N HIS A 165 -0.94 -9.91 -4.82
CA HIS A 165 -0.68 -10.81 -3.69
C HIS A 165 0.75 -10.66 -3.14
N HIS A 166 1.76 -10.68 -4.01
CA HIS A 166 3.16 -10.60 -3.60
C HIS A 166 3.48 -9.27 -2.90
N GLU A 167 3.00 -8.14 -3.43
CA GLU A 167 3.20 -6.82 -2.84
C GLU A 167 2.49 -6.66 -1.49
N ILE A 168 1.24 -7.12 -1.39
CA ILE A 168 0.42 -7.04 -0.18
C ILE A 168 0.97 -7.97 0.91
N TYR A 169 1.37 -9.19 0.54
CA TYR A 169 2.00 -10.13 1.46
C TYR A 169 3.33 -9.59 1.98
N ALA A 170 4.16 -9.03 1.10
CA ALA A 170 5.43 -8.47 1.51
C ALA A 170 5.27 -7.21 2.38
N LEU A 171 4.21 -6.41 2.17
CA LEU A 171 3.83 -5.36 3.11
C LEU A 171 3.49 -5.95 4.48
N TYR A 172 2.66 -6.98 4.53
CA TYR A 172 2.29 -7.64 5.79
C TYR A 172 3.49 -8.20 6.55
N GLU A 173 4.41 -8.89 5.88
CA GLU A 173 5.64 -9.40 6.51
C GLU A 173 6.57 -8.27 6.98
N HIS A 174 6.65 -7.18 6.21
CA HIS A 174 7.34 -5.97 6.67
C HIS A 174 6.71 -5.41 7.96
N LEU A 175 5.37 -5.31 8.02
CA LEU A 175 4.67 -4.86 9.22
C LEU A 175 4.94 -5.77 10.43
N ARG A 176 4.95 -7.09 10.23
CA ARG A 176 5.24 -8.06 11.30
C ARG A 176 6.66 -7.96 11.84
N SER A 177 7.64 -7.85 10.94
CA SER A 177 9.06 -7.75 11.30
C SER A 177 9.39 -6.45 12.05
N VAL A 178 8.78 -5.32 11.66
CA VAL A 178 8.96 -4.03 12.33
C VAL A 178 8.37 -4.06 13.75
N ASN A 179 7.31 -4.82 13.97
CA ASN A 179 6.52 -4.76 15.20
C ASN A 179 6.71 -5.91 16.20
N ARG A 180 7.58 -6.89 15.91
CA ARG A 180 7.66 -8.16 16.68
C ARG A 180 6.27 -8.71 17.00
N TYR A 181 5.38 -8.61 16.01
CA TYR A 181 3.96 -8.80 16.24
C TYR A 181 3.60 -10.26 15.97
N GLU A 182 3.46 -11.03 17.03
CA GLU A 182 2.69 -12.26 16.98
C GLU A 182 1.22 -11.88 17.00
N VAL A 183 0.58 -11.89 15.82
CA VAL A 183 -0.87 -11.95 15.78
C VAL A 183 -1.23 -13.38 16.16
N CYS A 184 -1.60 -13.59 17.42
CA CYS A 184 -2.29 -14.80 17.83
C CYS A 184 -3.70 -14.73 17.22
N ILE A 185 -3.87 -15.36 16.05
CA ILE A 185 -5.18 -15.72 15.50
C ILE A 185 -5.36 -17.21 15.72
#